data_AF-A0A371CL19-F1
#
_entry.id   AF-A0A371CL19-F1
#
_cell.length_a   1.000
_cell.length_b   1.000
_cell.length_c   1.000
_cell.angle_alpha   90.00
_cell.angle_beta   90.00
_cell.angle_gamma   90.00
#
_symmetry.space_group_name_H-M   'P 1'
#
loop_
_entity.id
_entity.type
_entity.pdbx_description
1 polymer ?
#
loop_
_entity_poly.entity_id
_entity_poly.type
_entity_poly.pdbx_seq_one_letter_code
_entity_poly.pdbx_strand_id
1 'polypeptide(L)'
;LRGYELNAREWNILQQLRDTLKLFKDATLFFSRGTPNIASVIPAMDLIDNSLTRGARNEALDVAIRTAVGIAKKVLNKYYKLSDMSSTYRIAVAMQARHKLRYFEKAGWPKAWIEEVV
;
A
#
# COMPACT_ATOMS: atom_id res chain seq x y z
N LEU A 1 -11.23 37.62 5.11
CA LEU A 1 -10.59 36.46 5.77
C LEU A 1 -11.61 35.43 6.27
N ARG A 2 -12.69 35.82 6.97
CA ARG A 2 -13.76 34.90 7.43
C ARG A 2 -14.43 34.02 6.35
N GLY A 3 -14.54 34.47 5.11
CA GLY A 3 -15.10 33.67 4.01
C GLY A 3 -14.22 32.51 3.53
N TYR A 4 -12.97 32.42 4.00
CA TYR A 4 -12.02 31.33 3.70
C TYR A 4 -11.76 30.45 4.93
N GLU A 5 -12.47 30.67 6.04
CA GLU A 5 -12.35 29.83 7.22
C GLU A 5 -13.01 28.48 6.95
N LEU A 6 -12.24 27.42 7.15
CA LEU A 6 -12.75 26.06 7.01
C LEU A 6 -13.76 25.78 8.12
N ASN A 7 -14.87 25.16 7.73
CA ASN A 7 -15.86 24.71 8.70
C ASN A 7 -15.37 23.44 9.43
N ALA A 8 -16.07 23.06 10.50
CA ALA A 8 -15.69 21.91 11.32
C ALA A 8 -15.57 20.59 10.53
N ARG A 9 -16.45 20.40 9.52
CA ARG A 9 -16.40 19.22 8.65
C ARG A 9 -15.16 19.23 7.76
N GLU A 10 -14.84 20.37 7.16
CA GLU A 10 -13.66 20.54 6.31
C GLU A 10 -12.37 20.31 7.10
N TRP A 11 -12.29 20.82 8.34
CA TRP A 11 -11.18 20.52 9.25
C TRP A 11 -11.06 19.03 9.52
N ASN A 12 -12.17 18.34 9.78
CA ASN A 12 -12.17 16.90 9.98
C ASN A 12 -11.71 16.14 8.71
N ILE A 13 -12.19 16.55 7.53
CA ILE A 13 -11.75 15.96 6.25
C ILE A 13 -10.23 16.15 6.06
N LEU A 14 -9.68 17.33 6.36
CA LEU A 14 -8.24 17.58 6.27
C LEU A 14 -7.43 16.70 7.23
N GLN A 15 -7.91 16.51 8.46
CA GLN A 15 -7.27 15.60 9.42
C GLN A 15 -7.27 14.16 8.89
N GLN A 16 -8.41 13.68 8.43
CA GLN A 16 -8.53 12.34 7.84
C GLN A 16 -7.66 12.16 6.59
N LEU A 17 -7.58 13.19 5.74
CA LEU A 17 -6.73 13.20 4.57
C LEU A 17 -5.25 13.11 4.95
N ARG A 18 -4.79 13.94 5.89
CA ARG A 18 -3.42 13.92 6.40
C ARG A 18 -3.06 12.53 6.93
N ASP A 19 -3.95 11.94 7.73
CA ASP A 19 -3.70 10.65 8.38
C ASP A 19 -3.67 9.52 7.34
N THR A 20 -4.51 9.58 6.31
CA THR A 20 -4.49 8.66 5.18
C THR A 20 -3.20 8.80 4.36
N LEU A 21 -2.77 10.04 4.09
CA LEU A 21 -1.57 10.34 3.30
C LEU A 21 -0.27 9.96 4.02
N LYS A 22 -0.29 9.87 5.35
CA LYS A 22 0.87 9.47 6.16
C LYS A 22 1.43 8.13 5.71
N LEU A 23 0.56 7.17 5.36
CA LEU A 23 0.95 5.87 4.81
C LEU A 23 1.88 5.99 3.60
N PHE A 24 1.52 6.85 2.65
CA PHE A 24 2.31 7.07 1.43
C PHE A 24 3.60 7.80 1.74
N LYS A 25 3.56 8.80 2.64
CA LYS A 25 4.77 9.48 3.11
C LYS A 25 5.76 8.49 3.73
N ASP A 26 5.29 7.61 4.61
CA ASP A 26 6.13 6.62 5.28
C ASP A 26 6.73 5.63 4.28
N ALA A 27 5.95 5.17 3.29
CA ALA A 27 6.43 4.33 2.21
C ALA A 27 7.48 5.04 1.35
N THR A 28 7.23 6.30 0.94
CA THR A 28 8.19 7.10 0.16
C THR A 28 9.49 7.31 0.93
N LEU A 29 9.41 7.67 2.21
CA LEU A 29 10.58 7.84 3.07
C LEU A 29 11.32 6.54 3.30
N PHE A 30 10.63 5.40 3.35
CA PHE A 30 11.26 4.09 3.39
C PHE A 30 12.07 3.86 2.12
N PHE A 31 11.48 3.99 0.93
CA PHE A 31 12.14 3.77 -0.36
C PHE A 31 13.19 4.81 -0.75
N SER A 32 13.18 5.98 -0.11
CA SER A 32 14.18 7.03 -0.32
C SER A 32 15.48 6.85 0.49
N ARG A 33 15.57 5.80 1.32
CA ARG A 33 16.80 5.45 2.04
C ARG A 33 17.82 4.84 1.07
N GLY A 34 19.09 4.74 1.46
CA GLY A 34 20.13 4.11 0.62
C GLY A 34 20.12 2.57 0.59
N THR A 35 19.29 1.93 1.42
CA THR A 35 19.23 0.47 1.65
C THR A 35 17.93 -0.29 1.29
N PRO A 36 16.82 0.33 0.82
CA PRO A 36 15.64 -0.40 0.35
C PRO A 36 16.02 -1.27 -0.84
N ASN A 37 15.72 -2.56 -0.72
CA ASN A 37 15.94 -3.52 -1.80
C ASN A 37 14.63 -3.76 -2.55
N ILE A 38 14.77 -4.23 -3.79
CA ILE A 38 13.64 -4.56 -4.67
C ILE A 38 12.71 -5.62 -4.06
N ALA A 39 13.23 -6.47 -3.16
CA ALA A 39 12.46 -7.43 -2.37
C ALA A 39 11.49 -6.79 -1.35
N SER A 40 11.67 -5.50 -1.02
CA SER A 40 10.78 -4.76 -0.11
C SER A 40 9.53 -4.21 -0.82
N VAL A 41 9.52 -4.21 -2.15
CA VAL A 41 8.44 -3.57 -2.94
C VAL A 41 7.13 -4.30 -2.78
N ILE A 42 7.09 -5.62 -2.97
CA ILE A 42 5.85 -6.41 -2.81
C ILE A 42 5.28 -6.29 -1.38
N PRO A 43 6.07 -6.47 -0.29
CA PRO A 43 5.58 -6.25 1.07
C PRO A 43 5.04 -4.84 1.33
N ALA A 44 5.68 -3.81 0.77
CA ALA A 44 5.18 -2.45 0.90
C ALA A 44 3.86 -2.25 0.14
N MET A 45 3.72 -2.82 -1.06
CA MET A 45 2.47 -2.77 -1.83
C MET A 45 1.34 -3.48 -1.09
N ASP A 46 1.59 -4.66 -0.49
CA ASP A 46 0.61 -5.37 0.34
C ASP A 46 0.17 -4.54 1.56
N LEU A 47 1.11 -3.86 2.23
CA LEU A 47 0.80 -3.02 3.37
C LEU A 47 -0.05 -1.80 2.97
N ILE A 48 0.25 -1.19 1.82
CA ILE A 48 -0.54 -0.08 1.29
C ILE A 48 -1.93 -0.57 0.88
N ASP A 49 -2.02 -1.71 0.17
CA ASP A 49 -3.30 -2.26 -0.29
C ASP A 49 -4.25 -2.59 0.86
N ASN A 50 -3.73 -3.26 1.90
CA ASN A 50 -4.49 -3.59 3.10
C ASN A 50 -4.97 -2.33 3.83
N SER A 51 -4.13 -1.30 3.89
CA SER A 51 -4.47 -0.04 4.55
C SER A 51 -5.53 0.75 3.77
N LEU A 52 -5.43 0.81 2.43
CA LEU A 52 -6.47 1.41 1.60
C LEU A 52 -7.78 0.63 1.65
N THR A 53 -7.72 -0.71 1.69
CA THR A 53 -8.91 -1.56 1.82
C THR A 53 -9.64 -1.30 3.13
N ARG A 54 -8.89 -1.17 4.25
CA ARG A 54 -9.45 -0.79 5.54
C ARG A 54 -10.04 0.62 5.51
N GLY A 55 -9.33 1.59 4.93
CA GLY A 55 -9.80 2.97 4.81
C GLY A 55 -11.09 3.08 4.00
N ALA A 56 -11.21 2.39 2.86
CA ALA A 56 -12.41 2.41 2.04
C ALA A 56 -13.65 1.85 2.76
N ARG A 57 -13.47 0.93 3.72
CA ARG A 57 -14.54 0.32 4.52
C ARG A 57 -14.77 1.01 5.87
N ASN A 58 -13.95 1.99 6.25
CA ASN A 58 -14.03 2.63 7.55
C ASN A 58 -15.15 3.67 7.59
N GLU A 59 -16.28 3.32 8.18
CA GLU A 59 -17.45 4.20 8.31
C GLU A 59 -17.21 5.46 9.14
N ALA A 60 -16.14 5.51 9.94
CA ALA A 60 -15.74 6.72 10.67
C ALA A 60 -15.11 7.79 9.75
N LEU A 61 -14.72 7.43 8.52
CA LEU A 61 -14.20 8.37 7.54
C LEU A 61 -15.33 9.06 6.77
N ASP A 62 -15.14 10.34 6.45
CA ASP A 62 -16.02 11.08 5.56
C ASP A 62 -16.14 10.36 4.22
N VAL A 63 -17.32 10.42 3.61
CA VAL A 63 -17.62 9.78 2.33
C VAL A 63 -16.64 10.20 1.22
N ALA A 64 -16.16 11.45 1.25
CA ALA A 64 -15.17 11.95 0.30
C ALA A 64 -13.83 11.21 0.45
N ILE A 65 -13.38 11.00 1.69
CA ILE A 65 -12.14 10.27 1.98
C ILE A 65 -12.26 8.80 1.60
N ARG A 66 -13.36 8.14 1.97
CA ARG A 66 -13.61 6.74 1.57
C ARG A 66 -13.57 6.55 0.05
N THR A 67 -14.21 7.46 -0.68
CA THR A 67 -14.22 7.45 -2.14
C THR A 67 -12.82 7.65 -2.71
N ALA A 68 -12.09 8.64 -2.21
CA ALA A 68 -10.73 8.93 -2.64
C ALA A 68 -9.77 7.75 -2.38
N VAL A 69 -9.88 7.11 -1.20
CA VAL A 69 -9.12 5.90 -0.86
C VAL A 69 -9.46 4.74 -1.79
N GLY A 70 -10.74 4.55 -2.13
CA GLY A 70 -11.18 3.55 -3.10
C GLY A 70 -10.59 3.78 -4.50
N ILE A 71 -10.49 5.04 -4.93
CA ILE A 71 -9.82 5.40 -6.19
C ILE A 71 -8.33 5.12 -6.11
N ALA A 72 -7.67 5.53 -5.02
CA ALA A 72 -6.25 5.28 -4.81
C ALA A 72 -5.91 3.77 -4.84
N LYS A 73 -6.77 2.92 -4.28
CA LYS A 73 -6.63 1.45 -4.36
C LYS A 73 -6.69 0.94 -5.79
N LYS A 74 -7.59 1.46 -6.63
CA LYS A 74 -7.66 1.07 -8.05
C LYS A 74 -6.37 1.41 -8.79
N VAL A 75 -5.79 2.59 -8.50
CA VAL A 75 -4.50 3.00 -9.07
C VAL A 75 -3.38 2.08 -8.57
N LEU A 76 -3.32 1.80 -7.27
CA LEU A 76 -2.34 0.87 -6.70
C LEU A 76 -2.42 -0.50 -7.37
N ASN A 77 -3.62 -1.07 -7.51
CA ASN A 77 -3.84 -2.39 -8.11
C ASN A 77 -3.30 -2.48 -9.55
N LYS A 78 -3.36 -1.39 -10.32
CA LYS A 78 -2.79 -1.34 -11.68
C LYS A 78 -1.28 -1.59 -11.65
N TYR A 79 -0.56 -0.90 -10.77
CA TYR A 79 0.89 -1.07 -10.62
C TYR A 79 1.25 -2.35 -9.87
N TYR A 80 0.40 -2.79 -8.96
CA TYR A 80 0.64 -4.00 -8.21
C TYR A 80 0.63 -5.21 -9.14
N LYS A 81 -0.37 -5.31 -10.03
CA LYS A 81 -0.41 -6.34 -11.06
C LYS A 81 0.86 -6.38 -11.92
N LEU A 82 1.43 -5.22 -12.27
CA LEU A 82 2.67 -5.17 -13.06
C LEU A 82 3.90 -5.62 -12.27
N SER A 83 3.97 -5.27 -10.98
CA SER A 83 5.08 -5.62 -10.10
C SER A 83 5.02 -7.10 -9.69
N ASP A 84 3.82 -7.61 -9.43
CA ASP A 84 3.55 -8.99 -9.09
C ASP A 84 3.79 -9.94 -10.27
N MET A 85 3.41 -9.57 -11.50
CA MET A 85 3.67 -10.40 -12.70
C MET A 85 5.13 -10.42 -13.16
N SER A 86 6.01 -9.64 -12.53
CA SER A 86 7.43 -9.59 -12.87
C SER A 86 8.22 -10.61 -12.05
N SER A 87 8.84 -11.57 -12.74
CA SER A 87 9.72 -12.58 -12.13
C SER A 87 10.84 -11.94 -11.31
N THR A 88 11.36 -10.79 -11.72
CA THR A 88 12.41 -10.04 -11.01
C THR A 88 12.03 -9.72 -9.57
N TYR A 89 10.80 -9.22 -9.34
CA TYR A 89 10.35 -8.88 -7.99
C TYR A 89 10.10 -10.13 -7.15
N ARG A 90 9.52 -11.19 -7.74
CA ARG A 90 9.29 -12.47 -7.06
C ARG A 90 10.58 -13.14 -6.62
N ILE A 91 11.55 -13.25 -7.54
CA ILE A 91 12.88 -13.81 -7.28
C ILE A 91 13.57 -13.02 -6.17
N ALA A 92 13.51 -11.69 -6.21
CA ALA A 92 14.13 -10.87 -5.17
C ALA A 92 13.52 -11.10 -3.78
N VAL A 93 12.20 -11.20 -3.68
CA VAL A 93 11.53 -11.55 -2.41
C VAL A 93 11.98 -12.93 -1.92
N ALA A 94 12.07 -13.92 -2.82
CA ALA A 94 12.53 -15.26 -2.48
C ALA A 94 14.01 -15.31 -2.04
N MET A 95 14.87 -14.52 -2.68
CA MET A 95 16.30 -14.40 -2.35
C MET A 95 16.54 -13.66 -1.01
N GLN A 96 15.56 -12.96 -0.48
CA GLN A 96 15.73 -12.22 0.77
C GLN A 96 15.75 -13.19 1.96
N ALA A 97 16.94 -13.38 2.56
CA ALA A 97 17.21 -14.35 3.62
C ALA A 97 16.27 -14.29 4.85
N ARG A 98 15.61 -13.16 5.07
CA ARG A 98 14.65 -12.92 6.16
C ARG A 98 13.21 -13.36 5.84
N HIS A 99 12.86 -13.54 4.56
CA HIS A 99 11.50 -13.76 4.06
C HIS A 99 11.26 -15.12 3.40
N LYS A 100 12.24 -16.04 3.38
CA LYS A 100 12.12 -17.44 2.87
C LYS A 100 10.67 -17.92 2.86
N LEU A 101 10.15 -18.48 1.75
CA LEU A 101 8.87 -19.21 1.53
C LEU A 101 7.64 -18.90 2.44
N ARG A 102 7.78 -18.87 3.76
CA ARG A 102 6.84 -18.38 4.78
C ARG A 102 6.17 -17.04 4.46
N TYR A 103 6.84 -16.09 3.79
CA TYR A 103 6.17 -14.85 3.36
C TYR A 103 5.03 -15.19 2.39
N PHE A 104 5.33 -15.97 1.36
CA PHE A 104 4.36 -16.37 0.34
C PHE A 104 3.24 -17.25 0.93
N GLU A 105 3.56 -18.13 1.87
CA GLU A 105 2.55 -18.92 2.59
C GLU A 105 1.61 -18.03 3.42
N LYS A 106 2.14 -17.04 4.15
CA LYS A 106 1.33 -16.12 4.96
C LYS A 106 0.55 -15.11 4.11
N ALA A 107 1.10 -14.72 2.97
CA ALA A 107 0.45 -13.84 2.01
C ALA A 107 -0.61 -14.57 1.17
N GLY A 108 -0.71 -15.89 1.27
CA GLY A 108 -1.71 -16.70 0.57
C GLY A 108 -1.48 -16.82 -0.94
N TRP A 109 -0.22 -16.77 -1.37
CA TRP A 109 0.11 -16.84 -2.79
C TRP A 109 -0.13 -18.25 -3.37
N PRO A 110 -0.54 -18.37 -4.66
CA PRO A 110 -0.77 -19.67 -5.29
C PRO A 110 0.50 -20.55 -5.30
N LYS A 111 0.37 -21.84 -4.98
CA LYS A 111 1.50 -22.78 -4.93
C LYS A 111 2.28 -22.88 -6.25
N ALA A 112 1.59 -22.79 -7.38
CA ALA A 112 2.22 -22.81 -8.71
C ALA A 112 3.27 -21.70 -8.90
N TRP A 113 3.13 -20.57 -8.19
CA TRP A 113 4.06 -19.44 -8.27
C TRP A 113 5.25 -19.59 -7.32
N ILE A 114 5.12 -20.45 -6.32
CA ILE A 114 6.21 -20.83 -5.43
C ILE A 114 7.13 -21.82 -6.15
N GLU A 115 6.56 -22.72 -6.96
CA GLU A 115 7.29 -23.73 -7.74
C GLU A 115 8.10 -23.14 -8.91
N GLU A 116 7.65 -22.04 -9.54
CA GLU A 116 8.44 -21.33 -10.59
C GLU A 116 9.70 -20.63 -10.07
N VAL A 117 9.81 -20.41 -8.75
CA VAL A 117 10.91 -19.65 -8.13
C VAL A 117 11.95 -20.58 -7.50
N VAL A 118 11.66 -21.89 -7.40
CA VAL A 118 12.57 -22.94 -6.90
C VAL A 118 13.33 -23.59 -8.05
#